data_AF-B2AFR1-F1
#
_entry.id   AF-B2AFR1-F1
#
_cell.length_a   1.000
_cell.length_b   1.000
_cell.length_c   1.000
_cell.angle_alpha   90.00
_cell.angle_beta   90.00
_cell.angle_gamma   90.00
#
_symmetry.space_group_name_H-M   'P 1'
#
loop_
_entity.id
_entity.type
_entity.pdbx_description
1 polymer ?
#
loop_
_entity_poly.entity_id
_entity_poly.type
_entity_poly.pdbx_seq_one_letter_code
_entity_poly.pdbx_strand_id
1 'polypeptide(L)'
;MKSILFLLSSISLAASACAQGKDYFFHYVAGNSVINGQRLRGNFSIPYVSPGVSHAPYNPSDHFNRIHLNTSLTSTAPKVLLVVPTNPHPPPVPGYYGLSNAEGFDSAYRLVYSYRPEEAGNGFVYRNWRTNGNFLRFDIGGASDDGYRWIAVREVTQAGNERWVPWWVKPTVANFATLEGWEYDIAELELVEATGPVNSLAPGGVQE
;
A
#
# COMPACT_ATOMS: atom_id res chain seq x y z
N MET A 1 43.29 -54.53 -0.68
CA MET A 1 42.38 -53.51 -0.10
C MET A 1 41.43 -53.06 -1.21
N LYS A 2 40.11 -53.23 -1.03
CA LYS A 2 39.09 -52.86 -2.03
C LYS A 2 38.63 -51.42 -1.75
N SER A 3 38.89 -50.50 -2.67
CA SER A 3 38.40 -49.13 -2.58
C SER A 3 36.95 -49.07 -3.06
N ILE A 4 36.05 -48.65 -2.17
CA ILE A 4 34.64 -48.39 -2.46
C ILE A 4 34.56 -47.00 -3.11
N LEU A 5 34.16 -46.96 -4.37
CA LEU A 5 33.90 -45.73 -5.12
C LEU A 5 32.48 -45.23 -4.76
N PHE A 6 32.39 -44.17 -3.97
CA PHE A 6 31.12 -43.48 -3.70
C PHE A 6 30.84 -42.49 -4.85
N LEU A 7 29.90 -42.85 -5.75
CA LEU A 7 29.29 -41.88 -6.66
C LEU A 7 28.27 -41.05 -5.87
N LEU A 8 28.58 -39.77 -5.65
CA LEU A 8 27.63 -38.77 -5.18
C LEU A 8 26.78 -38.30 -6.36
N SER A 9 25.56 -38.83 -6.46
CA SER A 9 24.52 -38.35 -7.36
C SER A 9 24.11 -36.93 -6.96
N SER A 10 24.54 -35.94 -7.73
CA SER A 10 24.10 -34.54 -7.56
C SER A 10 22.67 -34.40 -8.10
N ILE A 11 21.69 -34.56 -7.21
CA ILE A 11 20.29 -34.23 -7.49
C ILE A 11 20.23 -32.70 -7.62
N SER A 12 20.26 -32.23 -8.85
CA SER A 12 19.98 -30.83 -9.17
C SER A 12 18.48 -30.62 -9.00
N LEU A 13 18.06 -30.05 -7.86
CA LEU A 13 16.73 -29.45 -7.76
C LEU A 13 16.72 -28.24 -8.71
N ALA A 14 16.21 -28.44 -9.92
CA ALA A 14 15.69 -27.35 -10.71
C ALA A 14 14.48 -26.80 -9.95
N ALA A 15 14.71 -25.80 -9.11
CA ALA A 15 13.64 -24.98 -8.59
C ALA A 15 13.00 -24.31 -9.82
N SER A 16 11.77 -24.72 -10.15
CA SER A 16 10.91 -23.92 -11.02
C SER A 16 10.88 -22.53 -10.43
N ALA A 17 11.58 -21.60 -11.07
CA ALA A 17 11.30 -20.19 -10.92
C ALA A 17 9.88 -19.99 -11.45
N CYS A 18 8.87 -20.16 -10.60
CA CYS A 18 7.62 -19.46 -10.79
C CYS A 18 8.01 -18.02 -11.07
N ALA A 19 7.63 -17.50 -12.23
CA ALA A 19 7.83 -16.10 -12.57
C ALA A 19 7.25 -15.28 -11.42
N GLN A 20 8.13 -14.83 -10.53
CA GLN A 20 7.75 -14.13 -9.32
C GLN A 20 7.26 -12.78 -9.82
N GLY A 21 5.94 -12.57 -9.79
CA GLY A 21 5.38 -11.28 -10.18
C GLY A 21 6.04 -10.19 -9.32
N LYS A 22 6.33 -9.05 -9.94
CA LYS A 22 6.99 -7.93 -9.28
C LYS A 22 6.12 -7.44 -8.11
N ASP A 23 6.78 -7.16 -6.99
CA ASP A 23 6.16 -6.58 -5.81
C ASP A 23 6.35 -5.06 -5.82
N TYR A 24 5.39 -4.32 -5.27
CA TYR A 24 5.40 -2.86 -5.23
C TYR A 24 5.06 -2.32 -3.84
N PHE A 25 5.43 -1.07 -3.56
CA PHE A 25 5.08 -0.35 -2.35
C PHE A 25 4.53 1.04 -2.68
N PHE A 26 3.61 1.54 -1.86
CA PHE A 26 3.26 2.96 -1.90
C PHE A 26 4.37 3.82 -1.33
N HIS A 27 4.61 4.94 -1.99
CA HIS A 27 5.66 5.89 -1.67
C HIS A 27 5.14 7.31 -1.84
N TYR A 28 5.41 8.17 -0.86
CA TYR A 28 5.18 9.61 -0.98
C TYR A 28 6.33 10.25 -1.77
N VAL A 29 6.00 11.00 -2.82
CA VAL A 29 7.00 11.69 -3.67
C VAL A 29 7.09 13.19 -3.43
N ALA A 30 6.23 13.72 -2.55
CA ALA A 30 6.15 15.12 -2.18
C ALA A 30 5.55 15.27 -0.78
N GLY A 31 5.61 16.49 -0.25
CA GLY A 31 5.12 16.87 1.07
C GLY A 31 6.25 17.22 2.03
N ASN A 32 5.95 17.17 3.33
CA ASN A 32 6.84 17.65 4.37
C ASN A 32 8.08 16.74 4.57
N SER A 33 8.98 17.19 5.44
CA SER A 33 10.25 16.49 5.74
C SER A 33 10.07 15.09 6.35
N VAL A 34 8.87 14.75 6.84
CA VAL A 34 8.57 13.44 7.44
C VAL A 34 8.22 12.44 6.36
N ILE A 35 7.43 12.85 5.37
CA ILE A 35 6.80 11.95 4.41
C ILE A 35 7.50 11.92 3.07
N ASN A 36 8.18 12.98 2.65
CA ASN A 36 8.79 13.03 1.34
C ASN A 36 9.86 11.92 1.18
N GLY A 37 9.69 11.07 0.18
CA GLY A 37 10.58 9.93 -0.05
C GLY A 37 10.35 8.76 0.90
N GLN A 38 9.23 8.71 1.62
CA GLN A 38 8.90 7.63 2.54
C GLN A 38 7.84 6.68 1.99
N ARG A 39 8.07 5.39 2.20
CA ARG A 39 7.11 4.33 1.90
C ARG A 39 6.03 4.25 2.98
N LEU A 40 4.79 3.98 2.59
CA LEU A 40 3.70 3.80 3.54
C LEU A 40 3.88 2.51 4.36
N ARG A 41 3.59 2.60 5.65
CA ARG A 41 3.68 1.51 6.62
C ARG A 41 2.34 1.31 7.32
N GLY A 42 2.07 0.11 7.83
CA GLY A 42 0.94 -0.10 8.72
C GLY A 42 0.81 -1.52 9.25
N ASN A 43 -0.06 -1.68 10.25
CA ASN A 43 -0.48 -2.98 10.75
C ASN A 43 -1.76 -3.44 10.06
N PHE A 44 -1.61 -4.43 9.18
CA PHE A 44 -2.70 -4.98 8.37
C PHE A 44 -3.48 -6.10 9.01
N SER A 45 -3.32 -6.35 10.30
CA SER A 45 -4.16 -7.31 11.04
C SER A 45 -5.55 -6.73 11.40
N ILE A 46 -5.85 -5.49 11.00
CA ILE A 46 -7.09 -4.79 11.35
C ILE A 46 -7.71 -4.22 10.06
N PRO A 47 -8.98 -4.56 9.74
CA PRO A 47 -9.66 -4.00 8.59
C PRO A 47 -9.96 -2.51 8.82
N TYR A 48 -10.07 -1.75 7.73
CA TYR A 48 -10.36 -0.31 7.70
C TYR A 48 -9.29 0.58 8.35
N VAL A 49 -8.03 0.11 8.41
CA VAL A 49 -6.89 0.91 8.85
C VAL A 49 -6.18 1.55 7.67
N SER A 50 -5.89 2.85 7.80
CA SER A 50 -5.06 3.59 6.85
C SER A 50 -3.59 3.29 7.08
N PRO A 51 -2.81 2.99 6.03
CA PRO A 51 -1.36 3.01 6.13
C PRO A 51 -0.87 4.46 6.21
N GLY A 52 0.35 4.69 6.70
CA GLY A 52 0.91 6.03 6.82
C GLY A 52 2.40 6.04 7.12
N VAL A 53 2.93 7.23 7.39
CA VAL A 53 4.33 7.43 7.76
C VAL A 53 4.39 8.17 9.09
N SER A 54 5.05 7.59 10.08
CA SER A 54 5.37 8.24 11.34
C SER A 54 6.81 8.74 11.35
N HIS A 55 7.17 9.59 12.30
CA HIS A 55 8.57 9.89 12.57
C HIS A 55 9.30 8.66 13.13
N ALA A 56 10.61 8.59 12.91
CA ALA A 56 11.45 7.61 13.59
C ALA A 56 11.53 7.89 15.11
N PRO A 57 11.66 6.86 15.96
CA PRO A 57 11.69 5.43 15.62
C PRO A 57 10.30 4.91 15.22
N TYR A 58 10.26 4.07 14.18
CA TYR A 58 9.00 3.52 13.68
C TYR A 58 8.42 2.48 14.63
N ASN A 59 7.10 2.34 14.62
CA ASN A 59 6.39 1.32 15.38
C ASN A 59 6.84 -0.08 14.91
N PRO A 60 7.36 -0.95 15.80
CA PRO A 60 7.79 -2.30 15.41
C PRO A 60 6.68 -3.18 14.83
N SER A 61 5.41 -2.87 15.11
CA SER A 61 4.26 -3.58 14.55
C SER A 61 3.84 -3.11 13.16
N ASP A 62 4.38 -1.98 12.70
CA ASP A 62 4.11 -1.50 11.35
C ASP A 62 5.10 -2.12 10.37
N HIS A 63 4.58 -2.57 9.24
CA HIS A 63 5.38 -3.14 8.16
C HIS A 63 5.13 -2.40 6.86
N PHE A 64 6.04 -2.56 5.89
CA PHE A 64 5.79 -2.10 4.53
C PHE A 64 4.76 -2.95 3.84
N ASN A 65 3.93 -2.29 3.06
CA ASN A 65 2.72 -2.88 2.54
C ASN A 65 2.92 -3.31 1.10
N ARG A 66 3.14 -4.60 0.91
CA ARG A 66 3.48 -5.18 -0.39
C ARG A 66 2.26 -5.32 -1.27
N ILE A 67 2.34 -4.80 -2.48
CA ILE A 67 1.27 -4.82 -3.47
C ILE A 67 1.70 -5.71 -4.61
N HIS A 68 0.90 -6.74 -4.85
CA HIS A 68 1.11 -7.64 -5.97
C HIS A 68 0.20 -7.25 -7.11
N LEU A 69 0.78 -7.08 -8.29
CA LEU A 69 0.02 -6.76 -9.49
C LEU A 69 -0.05 -7.99 -10.36
N ASN A 70 -1.26 -8.55 -10.48
CA ASN A 70 -1.50 -9.61 -11.45
C ASN A 70 -1.34 -9.00 -12.85
N THR A 71 -0.30 -9.43 -13.58
CA THR A 71 0.22 -8.80 -14.81
C THR A 71 -0.65 -9.04 -16.06
N SER A 72 -1.98 -8.99 -15.96
CA SER A 72 -2.85 -8.68 -17.09
C SER A 72 -3.38 -7.26 -16.95
N LEU A 73 -2.47 -6.29 -17.09
CA LEU A 73 -2.82 -4.86 -17.09
C LEU A 73 -3.60 -4.45 -18.35
N THR A 74 -3.71 -5.35 -19.33
CA THR A 74 -4.46 -5.20 -20.59
C THR A 74 -5.97 -5.43 -20.45
N SER A 75 -6.44 -5.86 -19.28
CA SER A 75 -7.88 -5.95 -19.00
C SER A 75 -8.47 -4.57 -18.74
N THR A 76 -9.59 -4.28 -19.41
CA THR A 76 -10.45 -3.11 -19.19
C THR A 76 -11.24 -3.18 -17.87
N ALA A 77 -11.06 -4.25 -17.09
CA ALA A 77 -11.77 -4.42 -15.82
C ALA A 77 -11.23 -3.45 -14.74
N PRO A 78 -12.12 -2.92 -13.88
CA PRO A 78 -11.74 -2.28 -12.63
C PRO A 78 -10.70 -3.09 -11.88
N LYS A 79 -9.58 -2.44 -11.52
CA LYS A 79 -8.48 -3.09 -10.82
C LYS A 79 -8.64 -2.84 -9.33
N VAL A 80 -8.50 -3.89 -8.53
CA VAL A 80 -8.33 -3.77 -7.08
C VAL A 80 -6.85 -4.01 -6.78
N LEU A 81 -6.24 -3.20 -5.92
CA LEU A 81 -4.86 -3.45 -5.51
C LEU A 81 -4.84 -4.57 -4.49
N LEU A 82 -4.32 -5.72 -4.90
CA LEU A 82 -4.07 -6.84 -4.02
C LEU A 82 -2.87 -6.51 -3.13
N VAL A 83 -3.12 -6.54 -1.83
CA VAL A 83 -2.10 -6.39 -0.80
C VAL A 83 -1.74 -7.77 -0.30
N VAL A 84 -0.45 -8.07 -0.33
CA VAL A 84 0.09 -9.29 0.27
C VAL A 84 0.61 -8.92 1.65
N PRO A 85 -0.06 -9.35 2.74
CA PRO A 85 0.38 -9.00 4.07
C PRO A 85 1.83 -9.42 4.30
N THR A 86 2.63 -8.52 4.84
CA THR A 86 4.01 -8.79 5.25
C THR A 86 4.11 -9.21 6.71
N ASN A 87 2.98 -9.46 7.38
CA ASN A 87 2.91 -10.08 8.70
C ASN A 87 2.17 -11.42 8.54
N PRO A 88 2.65 -12.55 9.10
CA PRO A 88 1.92 -13.81 9.09
C PRO A 88 0.60 -13.69 9.86
N HIS A 89 -0.48 -13.35 9.17
CA HIS A 89 -1.83 -13.58 9.67
C HIS A 89 -2.23 -15.02 9.34
N PRO A 90 -2.74 -15.83 10.29
CA PRO A 90 -3.35 -17.12 9.98
C PRO A 90 -4.81 -16.90 9.55
N PRO A 91 -5.29 -17.42 8.41
CA PRO A 91 -4.60 -17.75 7.16
C PRO A 91 -4.19 -16.47 6.39
N PRO A 92 -3.35 -16.55 5.33
CA PRO A 92 -3.02 -15.39 4.50
C PRO A 92 -4.27 -15.00 3.71
N VAL A 93 -5.16 -14.23 4.33
CA VAL A 93 -6.28 -13.62 3.61
C VAL A 93 -5.67 -12.50 2.78
N PRO A 94 -5.73 -12.56 1.44
CA PRO A 94 -5.26 -11.47 0.62
C PRO A 94 -6.01 -10.20 1.02
N GLY A 95 -5.26 -9.12 1.19
CA GLY A 95 -5.82 -7.82 1.51
C GLY A 95 -6.03 -6.99 0.25
N TYR A 96 -6.70 -5.86 0.41
CA TYR A 96 -7.04 -4.97 -0.69
C TYR A 96 -7.02 -3.52 -0.20
N TYR A 97 -6.53 -2.62 -1.05
CA TYR A 97 -6.67 -1.18 -0.83
C TYR A 97 -7.90 -0.60 -1.52
N GLY A 98 -8.57 0.31 -0.82
CA GLY A 98 -9.64 1.14 -1.35
C GLY A 98 -9.72 2.49 -0.65
N LEU A 99 -10.74 3.28 -1.03
CA LEU A 99 -10.96 4.64 -0.55
C LEU A 99 -12.22 4.68 0.33
N SER A 100 -12.11 5.22 1.53
CA SER A 100 -13.23 5.34 2.48
C SER A 100 -13.58 6.79 2.78
N ASN A 101 -14.85 7.18 2.69
CA ASN A 101 -15.37 8.47 3.19
C ASN A 101 -16.13 8.31 4.53
N ALA A 102 -15.84 7.26 5.30
CA ALA A 102 -16.52 6.97 6.56
C ALA A 102 -16.37 8.08 7.62
N GLU A 103 -15.39 8.98 7.43
CA GLU A 103 -15.21 10.20 8.23
C GLU A 103 -16.32 11.24 7.99
N GLY A 104 -17.25 10.98 7.06
CA GLY A 104 -18.43 11.82 6.83
C GLY A 104 -18.14 13.10 6.06
N PHE A 105 -17.03 13.14 5.33
CA PHE A 105 -16.55 14.32 4.64
C PHE A 105 -16.75 14.21 3.13
N ASP A 106 -17.47 15.17 2.55
CA ASP A 106 -17.85 15.15 1.15
C ASP A 106 -16.62 15.25 0.23
N SER A 107 -16.60 14.46 -0.85
CA SER A 107 -15.51 14.50 -1.84
C SER A 107 -14.10 14.37 -1.24
N ALA A 108 -13.98 13.61 -0.17
CA ALA A 108 -12.73 13.28 0.48
C ALA A 108 -12.74 11.83 0.94
N TYR A 109 -11.66 11.13 0.66
CA TYR A 109 -11.56 9.71 0.95
C TYR A 109 -10.18 9.37 1.51
N ARG A 110 -10.12 8.60 2.59
CA ARG A 110 -8.88 8.02 3.12
C ARG A 110 -8.53 6.72 2.42
N LEU A 111 -7.26 6.47 2.14
CA LEU A 111 -6.80 5.14 1.70
C LEU A 111 -6.84 4.17 2.87
N VAL A 112 -7.52 3.04 2.71
CA VAL A 112 -7.72 2.05 3.77
C VAL A 112 -7.58 0.63 3.25
N TYR A 113 -7.17 -0.26 4.15
CA TYR A 113 -7.00 -1.68 3.92
C TYR A 113 -8.27 -2.48 4.29
N SER A 114 -8.61 -3.53 3.53
CA SER A 114 -9.66 -4.52 3.86
C SER A 114 -9.29 -5.92 3.36
N TYR A 115 -9.90 -6.98 3.91
CA TYR A 115 -9.70 -8.37 3.47
C TYR A 115 -10.77 -8.90 2.53
N ARG A 116 -11.87 -8.17 2.35
CA ARG A 116 -13.06 -8.61 1.62
C ARG A 116 -13.53 -7.52 0.68
N PRO A 117 -13.18 -7.60 -0.61
CA PRO A 117 -13.55 -6.59 -1.58
C PRO A 117 -15.07 -6.47 -1.76
N GLU A 118 -15.79 -7.56 -1.53
CA GLU A 118 -17.23 -7.67 -1.72
C GLU A 118 -18.07 -7.19 -0.52
N GLU A 119 -17.51 -7.16 0.71
CA GLU A 119 -18.24 -6.81 1.93
C GLU A 119 -18.08 -5.34 2.35
N ALA A 120 -17.82 -4.45 1.39
CA ALA A 120 -17.68 -3.02 1.67
C ALA A 120 -18.94 -2.43 2.32
N GLY A 121 -18.78 -1.81 3.50
CA GLY A 121 -19.82 -1.03 4.14
C GLY A 121 -20.08 0.31 3.43
N ASN A 122 -21.07 1.07 3.92
CA ASN A 122 -21.36 2.40 3.40
C ASN A 122 -20.09 3.27 3.40
N GLY A 123 -19.77 3.81 2.23
CA GLY A 123 -18.69 4.76 2.09
C GLY A 123 -17.31 4.19 1.77
N PHE A 124 -17.17 2.90 1.48
CA PHE A 124 -15.92 2.31 0.99
C PHE A 124 -16.03 2.00 -0.51
N VAL A 125 -15.07 2.48 -1.32
CA VAL A 125 -15.05 2.30 -2.77
C VAL A 125 -13.67 1.83 -3.27
N TYR A 126 -13.67 0.79 -4.11
CA TYR A 126 -12.50 0.39 -4.87
C TYR A 126 -12.41 1.24 -6.14
N ARG A 127 -11.24 1.81 -6.44
CA ARG A 127 -11.04 2.68 -7.60
C ARG A 127 -10.24 1.99 -8.68
N ASN A 128 -10.39 2.46 -9.92
CA ASN A 128 -9.67 1.95 -11.09
C ASN A 128 -8.21 2.41 -11.07
N TRP A 129 -7.33 1.64 -10.43
CA TRP A 129 -5.88 1.90 -10.44
C TRP A 129 -5.29 1.77 -11.85
N ARG A 130 -4.41 2.69 -12.23
CA ARG A 130 -3.77 2.74 -13.55
C ARG A 130 -2.25 2.65 -13.43
N THR A 131 -1.61 2.49 -14.59
CA THR A 131 -0.15 2.48 -14.75
C THR A 131 0.21 3.63 -15.67
N ASN A 132 1.33 4.31 -15.41
CA ASN A 132 1.86 5.33 -16.32
C ASN A 132 3.31 4.99 -16.68
N GLY A 133 3.49 4.30 -17.81
CA GLY A 133 4.81 3.81 -18.23
C GLY A 133 5.39 2.75 -17.28
N ASN A 134 6.63 2.96 -16.82
CA ASN A 134 7.35 2.04 -15.93
C ASN A 134 6.94 2.16 -14.45
N PHE A 135 6.15 3.19 -14.12
CA PHE A 135 5.69 3.43 -12.76
C PHE A 135 4.20 3.17 -12.68
N LEU A 136 3.78 2.53 -11.59
CA LEU A 136 2.38 2.46 -11.27
C LEU A 136 2.01 3.72 -10.50
N ARG A 137 1.60 4.73 -11.24
CA ARG A 137 1.01 5.93 -10.66
C ARG A 137 -0.49 5.74 -10.53
N PHE A 138 -1.04 6.18 -9.41
CA PHE A 138 -2.48 6.35 -9.28
C PHE A 138 -2.97 7.53 -10.12
N ASP A 139 -3.27 7.28 -11.40
CA ASP A 139 -4.08 8.17 -12.22
C ASP A 139 -5.53 7.66 -12.12
N ILE A 140 -6.38 8.34 -11.36
CA ILE A 140 -7.78 7.90 -11.22
C ILE A 140 -8.47 7.93 -12.57
N GLY A 141 -9.20 6.85 -12.86
CA GLY A 141 -9.88 6.66 -14.13
C GLY A 141 -11.13 7.52 -14.32
N GLY A 142 -11.09 8.38 -15.33
CA GLY A 142 -12.25 8.90 -16.05
C GLY A 142 -12.37 10.42 -15.97
N ALA A 143 -12.75 11.05 -17.08
CA ALA A 143 -12.84 12.51 -17.29
C ALA A 143 -13.82 13.28 -16.38
N SER A 144 -14.20 12.74 -15.21
CA SER A 144 -15.05 13.36 -14.19
C SER A 144 -14.33 13.65 -12.86
N ASP A 145 -13.03 13.36 -12.75
CA ASP A 145 -12.21 13.58 -11.54
C ASP A 145 -11.42 14.90 -11.56
N ASP A 146 -11.78 15.84 -12.44
CA ASP A 146 -11.14 17.16 -12.52
C ASP A 146 -11.09 17.85 -11.14
N GLY A 147 -9.86 18.08 -10.68
CA GLY A 147 -9.53 18.86 -9.50
C GLY A 147 -9.18 18.08 -8.24
N TYR A 148 -9.41 16.76 -8.14
CA TYR A 148 -8.98 16.02 -6.93
C TYR A 148 -7.44 15.91 -6.83
N ARG A 149 -6.93 15.78 -5.60
CA ARG A 149 -5.50 15.57 -5.32
C ARG A 149 -5.26 14.73 -4.08
N TRP A 150 -4.06 14.18 -3.98
CA TRP A 150 -3.57 13.58 -2.74
C TRP A 150 -3.15 14.68 -1.76
N ILE A 151 -3.44 14.44 -0.49
CA ILE A 151 -2.86 15.14 0.65
C ILE A 151 -2.42 14.09 1.67
N ALA A 152 -1.52 14.46 2.56
CA ALA A 152 -1.20 13.70 3.75
C ALA A 152 -1.78 14.42 4.97
N VAL A 153 -2.61 13.73 5.76
CA VAL A 153 -3.20 14.27 6.98
C VAL A 153 -2.49 13.67 8.19
N ARG A 154 -2.08 14.51 9.14
CA ARG A 154 -1.50 14.07 10.42
C ARG A 154 -2.61 13.56 11.32
N GLU A 155 -2.52 12.29 11.69
CA GLU A 155 -3.43 11.60 12.60
C GLU A 155 -2.68 11.05 13.81
N VAL A 156 -3.37 10.93 14.93
CA VAL A 156 -2.91 10.15 16.08
C VAL A 156 -3.70 8.85 16.12
N THR A 157 -2.99 7.72 16.04
CA THR A 157 -3.59 6.38 16.17
C THR A 157 -4.19 6.19 17.56
N GLN A 158 -5.06 5.18 17.74
CA GLN A 158 -5.59 4.83 19.07
C GLN A 158 -4.49 4.51 20.11
N ALA A 159 -3.32 4.04 19.65
CA ALA A 159 -2.16 3.78 20.50
C ALA A 159 -1.37 5.06 20.86
N GLY A 160 -1.80 6.25 20.43
CA GLY A 160 -1.12 7.52 20.68
C GLY A 160 0.02 7.84 19.71
N ASN A 161 0.30 6.96 18.74
CA ASN A 161 1.36 7.20 17.75
C ASN A 161 0.85 8.11 16.64
N GLU A 162 1.62 9.14 16.33
CA GLU A 162 1.37 10.00 15.18
C GLU A 162 1.72 9.31 13.86
N ARG A 163 0.93 9.57 12.83
CA ARG A 163 1.19 9.16 11.45
C ARG A 163 0.61 10.16 10.45
N TRP A 164 1.24 10.26 9.30
CA TRP A 164 0.74 10.98 8.14
C TRP A 164 0.09 10.00 7.17
N VAL A 165 -1.23 10.06 7.07
CA VAL A 165 -2.02 9.13 6.25
C VAL A 165 -2.48 9.78 4.95
N PRO A 166 -2.58 9.02 3.85
CA PRO A 166 -2.93 9.60 2.57
C PRO A 166 -4.45 9.70 2.39
N TRP A 167 -4.86 10.88 1.95
CA TRP A 167 -6.25 11.22 1.65
C TRP A 167 -6.37 11.75 0.22
N TRP A 168 -7.41 11.31 -0.48
CA TRP A 168 -7.79 11.77 -1.80
C TRP A 168 -8.93 12.77 -1.70
N VAL A 169 -8.67 14.03 -1.97
CA VAL A 169 -9.57 15.15 -1.64
C VAL A 169 -9.79 16.07 -2.82
N LYS A 170 -11.05 16.48 -3.02
CA LYS A 170 -11.38 17.59 -3.91
C LYS A 170 -11.19 18.92 -3.19
N PRO A 171 -10.43 19.88 -3.75
CA PRO A 171 -10.22 21.20 -3.17
C PRO A 171 -11.42 22.11 -3.39
N THR A 172 -12.45 21.89 -2.59
CA THR A 172 -13.60 22.77 -2.48
C THR A 172 -13.45 23.68 -1.25
N VAL A 173 -14.16 24.81 -1.22
CA VAL A 173 -14.18 25.72 -0.06
C VAL A 173 -14.65 24.98 1.20
N ALA A 174 -15.73 24.20 1.10
CA ALA A 174 -16.23 23.40 2.21
C ALA A 174 -15.17 22.41 2.71
N ASN A 175 -14.43 21.80 1.78
CA ASN A 175 -13.43 20.82 2.16
C ASN A 175 -12.23 21.48 2.84
N PHE A 176 -11.75 22.57 2.29
CA PHE A 176 -10.57 23.22 2.82
C PHE A 176 -10.85 23.92 4.15
N ALA A 177 -12.08 24.40 4.36
CA ALA A 177 -12.51 24.90 5.67
C ALA A 177 -12.45 23.81 6.76
N THR A 178 -12.82 22.56 6.45
CA THR A 178 -12.65 21.43 7.39
C THR A 178 -11.16 21.14 7.63
N LEU A 179 -10.35 21.15 6.56
CA LEU A 179 -8.91 20.87 6.64
C LEU A 179 -8.10 21.98 7.30
N GLU A 180 -8.57 23.24 7.34
CA GLU A 180 -7.90 24.35 8.03
C GLU A 180 -7.75 24.09 9.54
N GLY A 181 -8.65 23.30 10.13
CA GLY A 181 -8.54 22.87 11.52
C GLY A 181 -7.61 21.68 11.73
N TRP A 182 -7.09 21.09 10.66
CA TRP A 182 -6.26 19.89 10.70
C TRP A 182 -4.84 20.21 10.23
N GLU A 183 -3.89 19.39 10.67
CA GLU A 183 -2.55 19.46 10.11
C GLU A 183 -2.45 18.53 8.91
N TYR A 184 -2.21 19.11 7.73
CA TYR A 184 -2.07 18.38 6.48
C TYR A 184 -1.00 19.01 5.60
N ASP A 185 -0.53 18.25 4.61
CA ASP A 185 0.34 18.74 3.55
C ASP A 185 -0.10 18.21 2.18
N ILE A 186 0.24 18.94 1.13
CA ILE A 186 0.05 18.47 -0.25
C ILE A 186 1.09 17.40 -0.53
N ALA A 187 0.64 16.24 -0.98
CA ALA A 187 1.50 15.11 -1.27
C ALA A 187 1.09 14.46 -2.60
N GLU A 188 1.95 13.60 -3.14
CA GLU A 188 1.53 12.64 -4.15
C GLU A 188 2.00 11.24 -3.77
N LEU A 189 1.25 10.24 -4.24
CA LEU A 189 1.56 8.83 -4.04
C LEU A 189 1.91 8.16 -5.37
N GLU A 190 2.97 7.36 -5.33
CA GLU A 190 3.35 6.46 -6.40
C GLU A 190 3.49 5.02 -5.88
N LEU A 191 3.41 4.04 -6.79
CA LEU A 191 3.86 2.68 -6.53
C LEU A 191 5.27 2.50 -7.09
N VAL A 192 6.20 2.16 -6.20
CA VAL A 192 7.60 1.86 -6.51
C VAL A 192 7.82 0.36 -6.50
N GLU A 193 8.47 -0.15 -7.54
CA GLU A 193 8.87 -1.56 -7.62
C GLU A 193 9.89 -1.91 -6.52
N ALA A 194 9.71 -3.07 -5.90
CA ALA A 194 10.70 -3.63 -4.98
C ALA A 194 11.99 -3.98 -5.73
N THR A 195 13.13 -3.49 -5.24
CA THR A 195 14.46 -3.70 -5.86
C THR A 195 15.05 -5.07 -5.54
N GLY A 196 14.47 -5.81 -4.61
CA GLY A 196 14.95 -7.12 -4.15
C GLY A 196 13.85 -7.98 -3.50
N PRO A 197 14.19 -9.19 -3.04
CA PRO A 197 13.26 -10.09 -2.37
C PRO A 197 12.68 -9.45 -1.10
N VAL A 198 11.36 -9.39 -0.98
CA VAL A 198 10.69 -8.80 0.19
C VAL A 198 10.48 -9.87 1.26
N ASN A 199 11.17 -9.74 2.41
CA ASN A 199 10.98 -10.61 3.57
C ASN A 199 9.91 -10.07 4.54
N SER A 200 8.85 -10.86 4.73
CA SER A 200 7.68 -10.58 5.56
C SER A 200 7.85 -10.93 7.05
N LEU A 201 9.08 -10.92 7.58
CA LEU A 201 9.35 -11.26 9.00
C LEU A 201 10.14 -10.19 9.77
N ALA A 202 10.46 -9.05 9.14
CA ALA A 202 11.20 -7.96 9.78
C ALA A 202 10.25 -6.86 10.31
N PRO A 203 10.29 -6.53 11.62
CA PRO A 203 9.72 -5.29 12.17
C PRO A 203 10.30 -4.06 11.45
N GLY A 204 9.47 -3.13 10.98
CA GLY A 204 9.94 -1.96 10.21
C GLY A 204 10.24 -2.23 8.73
N GLY A 205 10.21 -3.49 8.30
CA GLY A 205 10.08 -3.97 6.92
C GLY A 205 11.27 -3.74 5.99
N VAL A 206 11.67 -4.81 5.29
CA VAL A 206 12.63 -4.86 4.17
C VAL A 206 14.11 -4.92 4.59
N GLN A 207 14.66 -6.14 4.57
CA GLN A 207 16.02 -6.35 4.08
C GLN A 207 15.90 -6.43 2.55
N GLU A 208 16.40 -5.42 1.86
CA GLU A 208 16.71 -5.45 0.41
C GLU A 208 18.14 -5.99 0.23
#